data_AF-A0A672L3U1-F1
#
_entry.id   AF-A0A672L3U1-F1
#
_cell.length_a   1.000
_cell.length_b   1.000
_cell.length_c   1.000
_cell.angle_alpha   90.00
_cell.angle_beta   90.00
_cell.angle_gamma   90.00
#
_symmetry.space_group_name_H-M   'P 1'
#
loop_
_entity.id
_entity.type
_entity.pdbx_description
1 polymer ?
#
loop_
_entity_poly.entity_id
_entity_poly.type
_entity_poly.pdbx_seq_one_letter_code
_entity_poly.pdbx_strand_id
1 'polypeptide(L)'
;MNQGRGACLWTSVPQHCPAPCDRYKHASCAYRGHVYLLGGREKCSLRDFWKYNVVCDKWAELPYDSEEAPEELEEHTMVAYQGFMYVFGGMQDSSYTNSKTPLWVFDTVKECWINWKTGSDTLQGVTPTNRKGHSAVIFGSSMYVYGGYIDLRGSTKEFWKFDFDSRVWSLLSSVQGGPGPRHGHSAMTYQDSMYLYGGLQGLREQKDLWIWSSASQTWSCIKFHSGPPKLVGHSAVLFKDSMLIFGGGETQSSPQSSLWRFNLETQTWKKLALLPGSPSLCRIHHCSIGLGQSFQPTAPNSVYLREISNSHNINNKLRPFKNKCQPSRPTLQEPCIELQTFHMDNKKHSPDLSIALKDTKLKGSCLTFENQEAISEKRNSVDLAEETEDAMFLHMPDFLLVLGGKPLQGQHVISVWHMTVA
;
A
#
# COMPACT_ATOMS: atom_id res chain seq x y z
N MET A 1 -13.91 -30.59 21.97
CA MET A 1 -14.78 -29.40 21.85
C MET A 1 -13.99 -28.30 21.17
N ASN A 2 -14.63 -27.61 20.22
CA ASN A 2 -14.04 -26.86 19.11
C ASN A 2 -13.06 -25.74 19.51
N GLN A 3 -11.80 -25.86 19.07
CA GLN A 3 -10.93 -24.70 18.85
C GLN A 3 -11.40 -24.02 17.55
N GLY A 4 -11.75 -22.73 17.61
CA GLY A 4 -12.11 -21.92 16.44
C GLY A 4 -11.00 -21.96 15.38
N ARG A 5 -11.30 -22.42 14.17
CA ARG A 5 -10.30 -22.72 13.13
C ARG A 5 -10.61 -22.04 11.81
N GLY A 6 -10.21 -20.77 11.66
CA GLY A 6 -9.99 -20.14 10.36
C GLY A 6 -11.26 -19.88 9.55
N ALA A 7 -12.19 -19.15 10.15
CA ALA A 7 -13.33 -18.56 9.47
C ALA A 7 -13.13 -17.04 9.35
N CYS A 8 -13.79 -16.42 8.38
CA CYS A 8 -13.75 -14.97 8.19
C CYS A 8 -15.15 -14.36 8.23
N LEU A 9 -15.23 -13.13 8.72
CA LEU A 9 -16.43 -12.30 8.70
C LEU A 9 -16.16 -11.08 7.81
N TRP A 10 -17.05 -10.83 6.85
CA TRP A 10 -17.08 -9.59 6.10
C TRP A 10 -18.12 -8.64 6.68
N THR A 11 -17.71 -7.39 6.91
CA THR A 11 -18.59 -6.31 7.37
C THR A 11 -18.49 -5.16 6.39
N SER A 12 -19.65 -4.62 5.97
CA SER A 12 -19.67 -3.38 5.18
C SER A 12 -19.31 -2.22 6.10
N VAL A 13 -18.41 -1.36 5.63
CA VAL A 13 -18.18 -0.05 6.26
C VAL A 13 -19.09 0.95 5.54
N PRO A 14 -20.12 1.51 6.19
CA PRO A 14 -21.00 2.49 5.56
C PRO A 14 -20.17 3.69 5.09
N GLN A 15 -20.41 4.17 3.88
CA GLN A 15 -19.68 5.31 3.32
C GLN A 15 -20.62 6.49 3.13
N HIS A 16 -20.13 7.69 3.44
CA HIS A 16 -20.89 8.93 3.40
C HIS A 16 -20.18 9.95 2.50
N CYS A 17 -20.96 10.79 1.81
CA CYS A 17 -20.39 11.85 1.00
C CYS A 17 -19.73 12.94 1.88
N PRO A 18 -18.64 13.58 1.41
CA PRO A 18 -17.96 13.33 0.13
C PRO A 18 -17.21 11.99 0.13
N ALA A 19 -17.30 11.24 -0.97
CA ALA A 19 -16.62 9.96 -1.16
C ALA A 19 -16.49 9.66 -2.67
N PRO A 20 -15.47 8.88 -3.09
CA PRO A 20 -15.36 8.44 -4.48
C PRO A 20 -16.55 7.58 -4.88
N CYS A 21 -16.95 7.61 -6.16
CA CYS A 21 -17.95 6.69 -6.69
C CYS A 21 -17.49 5.22 -6.67
N ASP A 22 -18.45 4.28 -6.76
CA ASP A 22 -18.14 2.85 -6.90
C ASP A 22 -17.44 2.60 -8.24
N ARG A 23 -16.35 1.84 -8.18
CA ARG A 23 -15.37 1.77 -9.27
C ARG A 23 -14.59 0.48 -9.24
N TYR A 24 -13.99 0.12 -10.36
CA TYR A 24 -13.14 -1.05 -10.51
C TYR A 24 -11.88 -0.68 -11.30
N LYS A 25 -10.84 -1.51 -11.27
CA LYS A 25 -9.53 -1.24 -11.93
C LYS A 25 -8.82 0.03 -11.46
N HIS A 26 -9.18 0.58 -10.30
CA HIS A 26 -8.42 1.63 -9.63
C HIS A 26 -7.15 1.04 -9.02
N ALA A 27 -6.22 1.89 -8.59
CA ALA A 27 -5.14 1.48 -7.71
C ALA A 27 -5.34 2.08 -6.32
N SER A 28 -4.89 1.35 -5.30
CA SER A 28 -4.87 1.86 -3.94
C SER A 28 -3.68 1.32 -3.17
N CYS A 29 -3.16 2.12 -2.24
CA CYS A 29 -2.16 1.68 -1.27
C CYS A 29 -2.42 2.36 0.08
N ALA A 30 -1.77 1.89 1.14
CA ALA A 30 -1.83 2.51 2.44
C ALA A 30 -0.49 3.13 2.84
N TYR A 31 -0.56 4.26 3.53
CA TYR A 31 0.59 4.92 4.15
C TYR A 31 0.12 5.70 5.38
N ARG A 32 0.78 5.50 6.53
CA ARG A 32 0.51 6.20 7.81
C ARG A 32 -0.99 6.38 8.13
N GLY A 33 -1.72 5.27 8.28
CA GLY A 33 -3.15 5.31 8.63
C GLY A 33 -4.09 5.84 7.55
N HIS A 34 -3.58 6.15 6.37
CA HIS A 34 -4.40 6.60 5.27
C HIS A 34 -4.38 5.59 4.13
N VAL A 35 -5.53 5.41 3.49
CA VAL A 35 -5.67 4.69 2.24
C VAL A 35 -5.79 5.69 1.12
N TYR A 36 -4.95 5.56 0.10
CA TYR A 36 -4.99 6.39 -1.09
C TYR A 36 -5.63 5.61 -2.21
N LEU A 37 -6.51 6.24 -2.98
CA LEU A 37 -7.22 5.64 -4.11
C LEU A 37 -7.13 6.56 -5.32
N LEU A 38 -6.68 6.04 -6.45
CA LEU A 38 -6.55 6.80 -7.70
C LEU A 38 -7.31 6.12 -8.85
N GLY A 39 -8.06 6.94 -9.58
CA GLY A 39 -8.63 6.61 -10.87
C GLY A 39 -9.52 5.36 -10.87
N GLY A 40 -9.33 4.51 -11.86
CA GLY A 40 -10.17 3.35 -12.14
C GLY A 40 -11.28 3.66 -13.13
N ARG A 41 -12.37 2.90 -13.04
CA ARG A 41 -13.47 2.99 -13.99
C ARG A 41 -14.82 2.79 -13.31
N GLU A 42 -15.79 3.57 -13.77
CA GLU A 42 -17.21 3.32 -13.57
C GLU A 42 -17.87 3.15 -14.96
N LYS A 43 -18.50 4.19 -15.50
CA LYS A 43 -18.92 4.25 -16.91
C LYS A 43 -17.74 4.60 -17.83
N CYS A 44 -16.98 5.62 -17.40
CA CYS A 44 -15.76 6.10 -18.04
C CYS A 44 -14.56 5.88 -17.12
N SER A 45 -13.36 6.00 -17.67
CA SER A 45 -12.14 6.06 -16.86
C SER A 45 -12.16 7.31 -15.98
N LEU A 46 -11.56 7.20 -14.81
CA LEU A 46 -11.57 8.22 -13.76
C LEU A 46 -10.14 8.73 -13.53
N ARG A 47 -10.02 10.01 -13.15
CA ARG A 47 -8.76 10.68 -12.84
C ARG A 47 -8.68 11.20 -11.40
N ASP A 48 -9.78 11.12 -10.66
CA ASP A 48 -9.91 11.64 -9.30
C ASP A 48 -9.00 10.88 -8.33
N PHE A 49 -8.49 11.59 -7.33
CA PHE A 49 -7.56 11.07 -6.33
C PHE A 49 -8.10 11.33 -4.94
N TRP A 50 -8.11 10.30 -4.11
CA TRP A 50 -8.79 10.33 -2.83
C TRP A 50 -7.92 9.77 -1.71
N LYS A 51 -8.06 10.33 -0.52
CA LYS A 51 -7.45 9.86 0.73
C LYS A 51 -8.55 9.49 1.72
N TYR A 52 -8.48 8.29 2.28
CA TYR A 52 -9.37 7.78 3.30
C TYR A 52 -8.64 7.66 4.62
N ASN A 53 -9.12 8.35 5.65
CA ASN A 53 -8.64 8.21 7.01
C ASN A 53 -9.38 7.04 7.68
N VAL A 54 -8.63 5.99 8.00
CA VAL A 54 -9.19 4.72 8.49
C VAL A 54 -9.68 4.81 9.94
N VAL A 55 -9.22 5.82 10.70
CA VAL A 55 -9.56 6.00 12.12
C VAL A 55 -10.91 6.69 12.26
N CYS A 56 -11.16 7.71 11.44
CA CYS A 56 -12.41 8.48 11.50
C CYS A 56 -13.43 8.15 10.40
N ASP A 57 -13.13 7.21 9.49
CA ASP A 57 -14.00 6.78 8.39
C ASP A 57 -14.44 7.97 7.50
N LYS A 58 -13.44 8.74 7.03
CA LYS A 58 -13.66 9.93 6.20
C LYS A 58 -12.78 9.94 4.97
N TRP A 59 -13.39 10.33 3.85
CA TRP A 59 -12.69 10.62 2.61
C TRP A 59 -12.40 12.11 2.48
N ALA A 60 -11.26 12.41 1.86
CA ALA A 60 -10.90 13.72 1.35
C ALA A 60 -10.43 13.57 -0.09
N GLU A 61 -10.93 14.43 -0.98
CA GLU A 61 -10.43 14.51 -2.35
C GLU A 61 -9.09 15.26 -2.33
N LEU A 62 -8.11 14.70 -3.04
CA LEU A 62 -6.75 15.25 -3.17
C LEU A 62 -6.59 15.93 -4.53
N PRO A 63 -5.58 16.81 -4.70
CA PRO A 63 -5.32 17.44 -5.99
C PRO A 63 -5.07 16.42 -7.10
N TYR A 64 -5.72 16.59 -8.25
CA TYR A 64 -5.65 15.68 -9.40
C TYR A 64 -5.55 16.40 -10.76
N ASP A 65 -5.60 17.72 -10.78
CA ASP A 65 -5.75 18.55 -11.99
C ASP A 65 -4.50 19.36 -12.36
N SER A 66 -3.37 19.11 -11.69
CA SER A 66 -2.07 19.71 -12.04
C SER A 66 -1.44 19.07 -13.28
N GLU A 67 -0.53 19.77 -13.97
CA GLU A 67 0.22 19.20 -15.11
C GLU A 67 1.08 17.98 -14.75
N GLU A 68 1.48 17.87 -13.47
CA GLU A 68 2.26 16.76 -12.95
C GLU A 68 1.40 15.58 -12.49
N ALA A 69 0.07 15.73 -12.49
CA ALA A 69 -0.86 14.66 -12.17
C ALA A 69 -1.06 13.73 -13.38
N PRO A 70 -1.37 12.45 -13.16
CA PRO A 70 -1.81 11.58 -14.24
C PRO A 70 -3.17 12.01 -14.81
N GLU A 71 -3.42 11.67 -16.08
CA GLU A 71 -4.78 11.73 -16.64
C GLU A 71 -5.63 10.56 -16.10
N GLU A 72 -6.75 10.24 -16.76
CA GLU A 72 -7.51 9.04 -16.43
C GLU A 72 -6.67 7.77 -16.55
N LEU A 73 -6.63 6.98 -15.47
CA LEU A 73 -5.91 5.71 -15.43
C LEU A 73 -6.82 4.57 -15.01
N GLU A 74 -6.78 3.46 -15.75
CA GLU A 74 -7.30 2.16 -15.31
C GLU A 74 -6.21 1.08 -15.36
N GLU A 75 -6.26 0.12 -14.43
CA GLU A 75 -5.33 -1.02 -14.34
C GLU A 75 -3.85 -0.59 -14.19
N HIS A 76 -3.62 0.56 -13.57
CA HIS A 76 -2.32 1.05 -13.10
C HIS A 76 -1.96 0.43 -11.74
N THR A 77 -0.74 0.65 -11.28
CA THR A 77 -0.34 0.30 -9.91
C THR A 77 0.09 1.54 -9.13
N MET A 78 -0.08 1.49 -7.82
CA MET A 78 0.35 2.55 -6.91
C MET A 78 1.02 1.93 -5.69
N VAL A 79 2.21 2.41 -5.33
CA VAL A 79 2.98 1.96 -4.17
C VAL A 79 3.45 3.14 -3.33
N ALA A 80 3.53 2.96 -2.02
CA ALA A 80 3.99 3.99 -1.09
C ALA A 80 5.43 3.72 -0.64
N TYR A 81 6.31 4.70 -0.73
CA TYR A 81 7.68 4.61 -0.23
C TYR A 81 8.13 5.95 0.36
N GLN A 82 8.53 5.94 1.64
CA GLN A 82 9.11 7.10 2.36
C GLN A 82 8.34 8.43 2.18
N GLY A 83 7.01 8.41 2.32
CA GLY A 83 6.19 9.63 2.23
C GLY A 83 5.82 10.04 0.81
N PHE A 84 6.16 9.23 -0.19
CA PHE A 84 5.78 9.45 -1.58
C PHE A 84 4.93 8.30 -2.10
N MET A 85 3.94 8.62 -2.93
CA MET A 85 3.20 7.64 -3.73
C MET A 85 3.77 7.61 -5.14
N TYR A 86 4.07 6.42 -5.62
CA TYR A 86 4.56 6.18 -6.97
C TYR A 86 3.49 5.45 -7.76
N VAL A 87 3.02 6.08 -8.83
CA VAL A 87 2.00 5.54 -9.73
C VAL A 87 2.64 5.15 -11.04
N PHE A 88 2.48 3.89 -11.45
CA PHE A 88 3.08 3.39 -12.68
C PHE A 88 2.03 2.78 -13.63
N GLY A 89 2.16 3.12 -14.90
CA GLY A 89 1.39 2.55 -16.01
C GLY A 89 -0.09 2.90 -15.99
N GLY A 90 -0.90 2.01 -16.58
CA GLY A 90 -2.35 2.18 -16.77
C GLY A 90 -2.73 2.43 -18.23
N MET A 91 -3.97 2.11 -18.58
CA MET A 91 -4.51 2.43 -19.91
C MET A 91 -4.86 3.91 -19.98
N GLN A 92 -4.27 4.59 -20.94
CA GLN A 92 -4.54 5.97 -21.26
C GLN A 92 -4.64 6.01 -22.80
N ASP A 93 -5.85 6.10 -23.32
CA ASP A 93 -6.19 5.98 -24.75
C ASP A 93 -5.73 7.21 -25.57
N SER A 94 -4.50 7.68 -25.37
CA SER A 94 -3.98 8.88 -26.05
C SER A 94 -2.61 8.67 -26.68
N SER A 95 -2.43 9.23 -27.88
CA SER A 95 -1.17 9.28 -28.64
C SER A 95 -0.04 9.99 -27.88
N TYR A 96 -0.38 10.76 -26.84
CA TYR A 96 0.54 11.49 -25.97
C TYR A 96 1.38 10.57 -25.06
N THR A 97 0.84 9.40 -24.66
CA THR A 97 1.48 8.44 -23.74
C THR A 97 2.69 7.70 -24.31
N ASN A 98 2.84 7.68 -25.64
CA ASN A 98 4.01 7.08 -26.28
C ASN A 98 5.31 7.86 -26.06
N SER A 99 5.23 9.10 -25.54
CA SER A 99 6.38 10.02 -25.41
C SER A 99 6.93 10.20 -24.00
N LYS A 100 6.27 9.68 -22.96
CA LYS A 100 6.66 9.87 -21.55
C LYS A 100 6.75 8.55 -20.79
N THR A 101 7.74 8.43 -19.91
CA THR A 101 7.77 7.37 -18.88
C THR A 101 6.52 7.52 -18.00
N PRO A 102 5.69 6.49 -17.86
CA PRO A 102 4.42 6.58 -17.15
C PRO A 102 4.63 6.36 -15.64
N LEU A 103 5.46 7.20 -15.03
CA LEU A 103 5.73 7.22 -13.59
C LEU A 103 5.40 8.60 -13.04
N TRP A 104 4.41 8.67 -12.15
CA TRP A 104 3.99 9.87 -11.44
C TRP A 104 4.32 9.73 -9.96
N VAL A 105 4.62 10.86 -9.31
CA VAL A 105 5.00 10.89 -7.89
C VAL A 105 4.17 11.94 -7.16
N PHE A 106 3.55 11.53 -6.06
CA PHE A 106 2.80 12.42 -5.17
C PHE A 106 3.49 12.51 -3.81
N ASP A 107 3.74 13.73 -3.34
CA ASP A 107 4.30 14.04 -2.02
C ASP A 107 3.16 14.06 -0.99
N THR A 108 3.15 13.11 -0.05
CA THR A 108 2.06 12.97 0.93
C THR A 108 2.07 14.05 2.01
N VAL A 109 3.20 14.75 2.21
CA VAL A 109 3.31 15.83 3.19
C VAL A 109 2.83 17.13 2.58
N LYS A 110 3.21 17.40 1.32
CA LYS A 110 2.78 18.61 0.60
C LYS A 110 1.41 18.47 -0.07
N GLU A 111 0.90 17.25 -0.13
CA GLU A 111 -0.30 16.86 -0.87
C GLU A 111 -0.31 17.37 -2.32
N CYS A 112 0.80 17.19 -3.02
CA CYS A 112 0.92 17.63 -4.41
C CYS A 112 1.66 16.62 -5.28
N TRP A 113 1.28 16.58 -6.56
CA TRP A 113 2.03 15.88 -7.59
C TRP A 113 3.33 16.65 -7.90
N ILE A 114 4.43 15.94 -8.01
CA ILE A 114 5.75 16.53 -8.21
C ILE A 114 6.39 16.07 -9.51
N ASN A 115 7.07 17.00 -10.17
CA ASN A 115 7.95 16.68 -11.28
C ASN A 115 9.23 16.00 -10.76
N TRP A 116 9.21 14.67 -10.70
CA TRP A 116 10.33 13.90 -10.17
C TRP A 116 11.57 13.91 -11.08
N LYS A 117 11.44 14.37 -12.33
CA LYS A 117 12.49 14.46 -13.35
C LYS A 117 13.29 15.77 -13.31
N THR A 118 13.19 16.54 -12.24
CA THR A 118 13.85 17.84 -12.08
C THR A 118 15.36 17.68 -11.84
N GLY A 119 16.09 17.48 -12.94
CA GLY A 119 17.55 17.43 -13.02
C GLY A 119 17.97 17.23 -14.47
N SER A 120 19.23 17.54 -14.82
CA SER A 120 19.85 17.20 -16.10
C SER A 120 20.04 15.68 -16.24
N ASP A 121 18.99 14.89 -16.03
CA ASP A 121 18.98 13.44 -16.26
C ASP A 121 18.80 13.17 -17.75
N THR A 122 19.81 13.60 -18.51
CA THR A 122 20.23 13.03 -19.79
C THR A 122 20.86 11.65 -19.61
N LEU A 123 20.56 10.92 -18.53
CA LEU A 123 20.96 9.53 -18.43
C LEU A 123 19.97 8.68 -19.23
N GLN A 124 20.46 8.29 -20.41
CA GLN A 124 19.95 7.28 -21.33
C GLN A 124 19.72 5.91 -20.66
N GLY A 125 18.83 5.85 -19.67
CA GLY A 125 18.37 4.61 -19.05
C GLY A 125 17.20 4.02 -19.83
N VAL A 126 17.21 2.70 -20.05
CA VAL A 126 16.04 2.01 -20.61
C VAL A 126 14.91 2.09 -19.58
N THR A 127 13.75 2.60 -19.98
CA THR A 127 12.56 2.68 -19.13
C THR A 127 11.49 1.71 -19.62
N PRO A 128 10.64 1.20 -18.71
CA PRO A 128 9.52 0.36 -19.11
C PRO A 128 8.51 1.16 -19.95
N THR A 129 8.05 0.55 -21.05
CA THR A 129 6.91 1.05 -21.82
C THR A 129 5.63 1.03 -20.96
N ASN A 130 4.71 1.94 -21.26
CA ASN A 130 3.37 1.94 -20.67
C ASN A 130 2.67 0.60 -20.83
N ARG A 131 1.97 0.20 -19.77
CA ARG A 131 1.34 -1.12 -19.64
C ARG A 131 0.25 -1.10 -18.60
N LYS A 132 -0.69 -2.01 -18.73
CA LYS A 132 -1.81 -2.15 -17.80
C LYS A 132 -1.94 -3.56 -17.24
N GLY A 133 -2.56 -3.71 -16.08
CA GLY A 133 -2.76 -4.99 -15.41
C GLY A 133 -1.46 -5.69 -15.01
N HIS A 134 -0.39 -4.93 -14.82
CA HIS A 134 0.85 -5.41 -14.22
C HIS A 134 0.71 -5.44 -12.69
N SER A 135 1.65 -6.09 -12.00
CA SER A 135 1.79 -5.95 -10.55
C SER A 135 3.01 -5.09 -10.23
N ALA A 136 2.94 -4.34 -9.13
CA ALA A 136 4.06 -3.62 -8.55
C ALA A 136 4.15 -3.93 -7.06
N VAL A 137 5.33 -4.26 -6.58
CA VAL A 137 5.60 -4.55 -5.16
C VAL A 137 6.87 -3.86 -4.71
N ILE A 138 6.97 -3.58 -3.40
CA ILE A 138 8.17 -3.02 -2.79
C ILE A 138 8.85 -4.08 -1.94
N PHE A 139 10.17 -4.18 -2.07
CA PHE A 139 11.03 -4.77 -1.04
C PHE A 139 12.40 -4.05 -1.05
N GLY A 140 12.95 -3.80 0.14
CA GLY A 140 14.12 -2.93 0.28
C GLY A 140 13.85 -1.49 -0.16
N SER A 141 14.79 -0.87 -0.87
CA SER A 141 14.68 0.49 -1.41
C SER A 141 14.28 0.50 -2.90
N SER A 142 13.45 -0.46 -3.32
CA SER A 142 13.10 -0.58 -4.74
C SER A 142 11.68 -1.09 -4.97
N MET A 143 11.09 -0.60 -6.06
CA MET A 143 9.84 -1.10 -6.63
C MET A 143 10.14 -2.11 -7.73
N TYR A 144 9.37 -3.20 -7.77
CA TYR A 144 9.49 -4.26 -8.74
C TYR A 144 8.18 -4.42 -9.51
N VAL A 145 8.25 -4.35 -10.84
CA VAL A 145 7.10 -4.38 -11.74
C VAL A 145 7.18 -5.59 -12.65
N TYR A 146 6.19 -6.49 -12.59
CA TYR A 146 6.15 -7.69 -13.42
C TYR A 146 4.97 -7.68 -14.39
N GLY A 147 5.25 -8.06 -15.63
CA GLY A 147 4.25 -8.37 -16.65
C GLY A 147 3.44 -7.15 -17.09
N GLY A 148 2.14 -7.35 -17.31
CA GLY A 148 1.20 -6.37 -17.86
C GLY A 148 0.89 -6.59 -19.34
N TYR A 149 0.01 -5.76 -19.87
CA TYR A 149 -0.42 -5.75 -21.27
C TYR A 149 0.00 -4.42 -21.92
N ILE A 150 0.70 -4.50 -23.05
CA ILE A 150 1.23 -3.35 -23.80
C ILE A 150 0.53 -3.32 -25.16
N ASP A 151 -0.56 -2.58 -25.29
CA ASP A 151 -1.32 -2.33 -26.53
C ASP A 151 -1.25 -3.46 -27.56
N LEU A 152 -0.76 -3.18 -28.77
CA LEU A 152 -0.64 -4.15 -29.86
C LEU A 152 0.43 -5.23 -29.61
N ARG A 153 1.37 -5.02 -28.67
CA ARG A 153 2.38 -6.01 -28.28
C ARG A 153 1.78 -7.12 -27.42
N GLY A 154 0.68 -6.85 -26.73
CA GLY A 154 -0.01 -7.82 -25.88
C GLY A 154 0.66 -8.02 -24.52
N SER A 155 0.45 -9.20 -23.92
CA SER A 155 1.01 -9.49 -22.59
C SER A 155 2.53 -9.60 -22.63
N THR A 156 3.19 -9.01 -21.64
CA THR A 156 4.65 -9.06 -21.49
C THR A 156 5.05 -9.88 -20.26
N LYS A 157 6.28 -10.38 -20.27
CA LYS A 157 6.97 -11.07 -19.16
C LYS A 157 8.14 -10.25 -18.62
N GLU A 158 8.25 -8.99 -19.04
CA GLU A 158 9.28 -8.09 -18.57
C GLU A 158 9.18 -7.92 -17.05
N PHE A 159 10.35 -7.87 -16.41
CA PHE A 159 10.48 -7.69 -14.98
C PHE A 159 11.40 -6.51 -14.70
N TRP A 160 10.83 -5.43 -14.21
CA TRP A 160 11.52 -4.16 -14.03
C TRP A 160 11.78 -3.89 -12.55
N LYS A 161 12.92 -3.29 -12.26
CA LYS A 161 13.25 -2.70 -10.96
C LYS A 161 13.33 -1.19 -11.13
N PHE A 162 12.70 -0.44 -10.24
CA PHE A 162 12.94 0.98 -10.03
C PHE A 162 13.59 1.17 -8.67
N ASP A 163 14.80 1.71 -8.67
CA ASP A 163 15.54 2.00 -7.44
C ASP A 163 15.17 3.41 -6.94
N PHE A 164 14.60 3.52 -5.74
CA PHE A 164 14.06 4.81 -5.25
C PHE A 164 15.16 5.84 -4.97
N ASP A 165 16.35 5.37 -4.56
CA ASP A 165 17.46 6.23 -4.17
C ASP A 165 18.13 6.84 -5.40
N SER A 166 18.47 6.01 -6.38
CA SER A 166 19.10 6.45 -7.64
C SER A 166 18.11 6.92 -8.70
N ARG A 167 16.81 6.61 -8.54
CA ARG A 167 15.73 6.87 -9.50
C ARG A 167 15.95 6.24 -10.86
N VAL A 168 16.63 5.09 -10.89
CA VAL A 168 16.98 4.38 -12.11
C VAL A 168 16.08 3.17 -12.31
N TRP A 169 15.58 3.02 -13.54
CA TRP A 169 14.95 1.80 -14.01
C TRP A 169 16.00 0.79 -14.49
N SER A 170 15.79 -0.48 -14.18
CA SER A 170 16.61 -1.59 -14.67
C SER A 170 15.71 -2.74 -15.09
N LEU A 171 15.89 -3.23 -16.31
CA LEU A 171 15.28 -4.49 -16.74
C LEU A 171 16.04 -5.62 -16.08
N LEU A 172 15.40 -6.34 -15.17
CA LEU A 172 15.95 -7.55 -14.60
C LEU A 172 15.94 -8.61 -15.71
N SER A 173 17.10 -9.23 -15.94
CA SER A 173 17.29 -10.20 -17.01
C SER A 173 16.16 -11.24 -16.96
N SER A 174 15.64 -11.61 -18.13
CA SER A 174 14.63 -12.66 -18.22
C SER A 174 15.29 -13.96 -17.79
N VAL A 175 15.17 -14.28 -16.50
CA VAL A 175 15.59 -15.57 -15.95
C VAL A 175 14.97 -16.63 -16.86
N GLN A 176 15.75 -17.63 -17.30
CA GLN A 176 15.16 -18.74 -18.03
C GLN A 176 14.14 -19.43 -17.10
N GLY A 177 12.89 -19.53 -17.57
CA GLY A 177 11.79 -19.96 -16.73
C GLY A 177 11.18 -18.83 -15.89
N GLY A 178 9.88 -18.95 -15.62
CA GLY A 178 9.13 -17.94 -14.88
C GLY A 178 7.65 -17.96 -15.26
N PRO A 179 6.86 -17.01 -14.72
CA PRO A 179 5.43 -16.95 -14.99
C PRO A 179 5.09 -16.73 -16.48
N GLY A 180 6.04 -16.30 -17.30
CA GLY A 180 5.75 -15.97 -18.70
C GLY A 180 4.85 -14.73 -18.82
N PRO A 181 4.40 -14.40 -20.05
CA PRO A 181 3.74 -13.13 -20.31
C PRO A 181 2.30 -13.13 -19.79
N ARG A 182 1.98 -12.21 -18.87
CA ARG A 182 0.65 -12.19 -18.22
C ARG A 182 0.25 -10.82 -17.68
N HIS A 183 -1.05 -10.61 -17.53
CA HIS A 183 -1.65 -9.44 -16.89
C HIS A 183 -2.83 -9.83 -15.98
N GLY A 184 -3.31 -8.92 -15.14
CA GLY A 184 -4.39 -9.17 -14.18
C GLY A 184 -4.07 -10.22 -13.12
N HIS A 185 -2.78 -10.50 -12.91
CA HIS A 185 -2.27 -11.31 -11.79
C HIS A 185 -2.13 -10.44 -10.55
N SER A 186 -1.98 -11.05 -9.39
CA SER A 186 -1.61 -10.36 -8.15
C SER A 186 -0.24 -10.79 -7.68
N ALA A 187 0.42 -9.92 -6.91
CA ALA A 187 1.69 -10.23 -6.29
C ALA A 187 1.81 -9.60 -4.90
N MET A 188 2.64 -10.21 -4.06
CA MET A 188 3.00 -9.67 -2.75
C MET A 188 4.45 -10.02 -2.41
N THR A 189 5.03 -9.32 -1.44
CA THR A 189 6.38 -9.59 -0.96
C THR A 189 6.36 -10.21 0.43
N TYR A 190 7.27 -11.15 0.64
CA TYR A 190 7.55 -11.72 1.95
C TYR A 190 9.04 -12.01 2.05
N GLN A 191 9.69 -11.45 3.08
CA GLN A 191 11.15 -11.43 3.19
C GLN A 191 11.77 -10.86 1.90
N ASP A 192 12.77 -11.53 1.34
CA ASP A 192 13.47 -11.13 0.11
C ASP A 192 12.90 -11.82 -1.14
N SER A 193 11.60 -12.13 -1.14
CA SER A 193 10.93 -12.83 -2.23
C SER A 193 9.61 -12.18 -2.66
N MET A 194 9.34 -12.26 -3.96
CA MET A 194 8.07 -11.85 -4.58
C MET A 194 7.26 -13.08 -4.93
N TYR A 195 6.04 -13.16 -4.42
CA TYR A 195 5.06 -14.19 -4.75
C TYR A 195 4.07 -13.65 -5.78
N LEU A 196 3.79 -14.42 -6.82
CA LEU A 196 2.87 -14.07 -7.91
C LEU A 196 1.88 -15.19 -8.14
N TYR A 197 0.59 -14.85 -8.22
CA TYR A 197 -0.46 -15.84 -8.49
C TYR A 197 -1.33 -15.46 -9.70
N GLY A 198 -1.63 -16.47 -10.52
CA GLY A 198 -2.66 -16.41 -11.55
C GLY A 198 -2.40 -15.38 -12.66
N GLY A 199 -3.47 -14.73 -13.11
CA GLY A 199 -3.48 -13.81 -14.24
C GLY A 199 -3.81 -14.48 -15.58
N LEU A 200 -3.92 -13.67 -16.63
CA LEU A 200 -4.23 -14.09 -17.99
C LEU A 200 -2.95 -14.17 -18.82
N GLN A 201 -2.61 -15.36 -19.31
CA GLN A 201 -1.50 -15.60 -20.23
C GLN A 201 -2.05 -15.90 -21.63
N GLY A 202 -1.93 -14.94 -22.54
CA GLY A 202 -2.61 -15.00 -23.83
C GLY A 202 -4.13 -14.99 -23.65
N LEU A 203 -4.78 -16.12 -23.94
CA LEU A 203 -6.22 -16.34 -23.73
C LEU A 203 -6.49 -17.40 -22.64
N ARG A 204 -5.52 -17.67 -21.77
CA ARG A 204 -5.61 -18.72 -20.75
C ARG A 204 -5.38 -18.15 -19.37
N GLU A 205 -6.38 -18.22 -18.52
CA GLU A 205 -6.28 -17.89 -17.10
C GLU A 205 -5.40 -18.93 -16.41
N GLN A 206 -4.54 -18.43 -15.53
CA GLN A 206 -3.57 -19.23 -14.82
C GLN A 206 -4.02 -19.42 -13.36
N LYS A 207 -3.56 -20.52 -12.78
CA LYS A 207 -3.73 -20.88 -11.37
C LYS A 207 -2.40 -21.20 -10.69
N ASP A 208 -1.29 -20.89 -11.36
CA ASP A 208 0.05 -21.20 -10.87
C ASP A 208 0.49 -20.17 -9.82
N LEU A 209 1.28 -20.64 -8.86
CA LEU A 209 1.97 -19.82 -7.87
C LEU A 209 3.46 -19.81 -8.22
N TRP A 210 4.02 -18.61 -8.32
CA TRP A 210 5.43 -18.39 -8.59
C TRP A 210 6.06 -17.62 -7.45
N ILE A 211 7.31 -17.94 -7.15
CA ILE A 211 8.15 -17.18 -6.24
C ILE A 211 9.42 -16.76 -6.98
N TRP A 212 9.76 -15.48 -6.89
CA TRP A 212 11.05 -14.97 -7.28
C TRP A 212 11.87 -14.67 -6.02
N SER A 213 13.10 -15.16 -5.97
CA SER A 213 14.02 -14.91 -4.88
C SER A 213 15.04 -13.85 -5.29
N SER A 214 15.19 -12.80 -4.48
CA SER A 214 16.20 -11.77 -4.68
C SER A 214 17.62 -12.32 -4.49
N ALA A 215 17.81 -13.29 -3.60
CA ALA A 215 19.12 -13.86 -3.32
C ALA A 215 19.67 -14.66 -4.51
N SER A 216 18.83 -15.45 -5.17
CA SER A 216 19.22 -16.26 -6.35
C SER A 216 18.90 -15.58 -7.69
N GLN A 217 18.17 -14.46 -7.67
CA GLN A 217 17.65 -13.77 -8.84
C GLN A 217 16.87 -14.71 -9.78
N THR A 218 16.13 -15.68 -9.23
CA THR A 218 15.47 -16.73 -10.01
C THR A 218 14.00 -16.92 -9.65
N TRP A 219 13.20 -17.27 -10.66
CA TRP A 219 11.83 -17.69 -10.50
C TRP A 219 11.74 -19.20 -10.27
N SER A 220 10.82 -19.63 -9.40
CA SER A 220 10.43 -21.03 -9.25
C SER A 220 8.92 -21.16 -9.10
N CYS A 221 8.36 -22.25 -9.63
CA CYS A 221 6.93 -22.54 -9.54
C CYS A 221 6.66 -23.42 -8.33
N ILE A 222 5.83 -22.93 -7.42
CA ILE A 222 5.40 -23.70 -6.25
C ILE A 222 4.29 -24.66 -6.69
N LYS A 223 4.52 -25.96 -6.51
CA LYS A 223 3.55 -27.01 -6.84
C LYS A 223 2.64 -27.28 -5.64
N PHE A 224 1.35 -27.42 -5.91
CA PHE A 224 0.35 -27.75 -4.90
C PHE A 224 -0.76 -28.62 -5.52
N HIS A 225 -1.38 -29.47 -4.69
CA HIS A 225 -2.44 -30.39 -5.11
C HIS A 225 -3.83 -29.77 -5.00
N SER A 226 -4.03 -28.90 -4.00
CA SER A 226 -5.26 -28.14 -3.76
C SER A 226 -4.93 -26.66 -3.60
N GLY A 227 -5.82 -25.80 -4.08
CA GLY A 227 -5.62 -24.36 -4.05
C GLY A 227 -6.74 -23.61 -4.78
N PRO A 228 -6.58 -22.29 -4.92
CA PRO A 228 -7.55 -21.47 -5.64
C PRO A 228 -7.71 -21.92 -7.10
N PRO A 229 -8.85 -21.59 -7.74
CA PRO A 229 -9.06 -21.82 -9.16
C PRO A 229 -8.18 -20.89 -10.00
N LYS A 230 -8.36 -20.91 -11.32
CA LYS A 230 -7.73 -19.89 -12.16
C LYS A 230 -8.36 -18.53 -11.83
N LEU A 231 -7.53 -17.50 -11.66
CA LEU A 231 -8.02 -16.19 -11.22
C LEU A 231 -7.35 -15.07 -12.00
N VAL A 232 -8.17 -14.12 -12.46
CA VAL A 232 -7.78 -12.81 -12.99
C VAL A 232 -8.48 -11.72 -12.18
N GLY A 233 -7.82 -10.58 -11.97
CA GLY A 233 -8.39 -9.43 -11.26
C GLY A 233 -8.71 -9.72 -9.79
N HIS A 234 -8.05 -10.72 -9.20
CA HIS A 234 -8.04 -10.97 -7.76
C HIS A 234 -7.00 -10.08 -7.10
N SER A 235 -7.10 -9.93 -5.79
CA SER A 235 -6.10 -9.25 -4.98
C SER A 235 -5.31 -10.26 -4.13
N ALA A 236 -4.07 -9.91 -3.80
CA ALA A 236 -3.26 -10.65 -2.85
C ALA A 236 -2.63 -9.70 -1.83
N VAL A 237 -2.66 -10.11 -0.56
CA VAL A 237 -2.04 -9.36 0.54
C VAL A 237 -1.27 -10.32 1.45
N LEU A 238 -0.22 -9.80 2.09
CA LEU A 238 0.49 -10.50 3.15
C LEU A 238 -0.31 -10.41 4.45
N PHE A 239 -0.50 -11.53 5.15
CA PHE A 239 -1.03 -11.56 6.51
C PHE A 239 -0.20 -12.55 7.33
N LYS A 240 0.61 -12.02 8.26
CA LYS A 240 1.59 -12.74 9.08
C LYS A 240 2.54 -13.54 8.19
N ASP A 241 2.46 -14.86 8.30
CA ASP A 241 3.22 -15.88 7.59
C ASP A 241 2.48 -16.40 6.35
N SER A 242 1.51 -15.64 5.82
CA SER A 242 0.58 -16.17 4.82
C SER A 242 0.22 -15.18 3.72
N MET A 243 0.00 -15.70 2.52
CA MET A 243 -0.67 -14.98 1.43
C MET A 243 -2.18 -15.13 1.59
N LEU A 244 -2.93 -14.04 1.55
CA LEU A 244 -4.37 -14.07 1.36
C LEU A 244 -4.69 -13.71 -0.08
N ILE A 245 -5.49 -14.53 -0.75
CA ILE A 245 -6.06 -14.24 -2.08
C ILE A 245 -7.57 -14.08 -1.95
N PHE A 246 -8.08 -12.96 -2.44
CA PHE A 246 -9.50 -12.66 -2.41
C PHE A 246 -10.05 -12.30 -3.80
N GLY A 247 -11.24 -12.85 -4.08
CA GLY A 247 -12.01 -12.56 -5.28
C GLY A 247 -11.34 -12.99 -6.59
N GLY A 248 -11.52 -12.18 -7.63
CA GLY A 248 -11.16 -12.47 -9.01
C GLY A 248 -12.18 -13.39 -9.68
N GLY A 249 -11.84 -13.89 -10.87
CA GLY A 249 -12.66 -14.89 -11.56
C GLY A 249 -11.93 -15.52 -12.74
N GLU A 250 -12.49 -16.62 -13.25
CA GLU A 250 -12.04 -17.21 -14.52
C GLU A 250 -12.50 -16.37 -15.71
N THR A 251 -13.64 -15.69 -15.58
CA THR A 251 -14.12 -14.74 -16.58
C THR A 251 -14.51 -13.43 -15.90
N GLN A 252 -14.51 -12.34 -16.68
CA GLN A 252 -15.03 -11.04 -16.23
C GLN A 252 -16.49 -11.10 -15.76
N SER A 253 -17.26 -12.09 -16.24
CA SER A 253 -18.67 -12.29 -15.93
C SER A 253 -18.93 -13.22 -14.74
N SER A 254 -17.91 -13.86 -14.17
CA SER A 254 -18.05 -14.82 -13.06
C SER A 254 -17.17 -14.49 -11.85
N PRO A 255 -17.34 -13.30 -11.23
CA PRO A 255 -16.57 -12.91 -10.06
C PRO A 255 -16.81 -13.88 -8.90
N GLN A 256 -15.74 -14.19 -8.17
CA GLN A 256 -15.69 -15.10 -7.03
C GLN A 256 -15.67 -14.30 -5.73
N SER A 257 -16.12 -14.93 -4.65
CA SER A 257 -16.07 -14.38 -3.27
C SER A 257 -15.14 -15.18 -2.35
N SER A 258 -14.39 -16.14 -2.90
CA SER A 258 -13.57 -17.04 -2.10
C SER A 258 -12.34 -16.33 -1.54
N LEU A 259 -12.10 -16.52 -0.25
CA LEU A 259 -10.86 -16.15 0.43
C LEU A 259 -10.00 -17.40 0.62
N TRP A 260 -8.78 -17.36 0.09
CA TRP A 260 -7.80 -18.43 0.23
C TRP A 260 -6.59 -17.93 1.02
N ARG A 261 -6.05 -18.80 1.87
CA ARG A 261 -4.83 -18.58 2.63
C ARG A 261 -3.77 -19.57 2.19
N PHE A 262 -2.62 -19.09 1.74
CA PHE A 262 -1.42 -19.90 1.54
C PHE A 262 -0.48 -19.66 2.71
N ASN A 263 -0.16 -20.70 3.48
CA ASN A 263 0.86 -20.60 4.50
C ASN A 263 2.25 -20.67 3.84
N LEU A 264 3.09 -19.67 4.08
CA LEU A 264 4.39 -19.50 3.42
C LEU A 264 5.44 -20.49 3.94
N GLU A 265 5.29 -20.97 5.17
CA GLU A 265 6.18 -21.95 5.80
C GLU A 265 5.85 -23.38 5.34
N THR A 266 4.59 -23.80 5.48
CA THR A 266 4.15 -25.15 5.11
C THR A 266 3.86 -25.31 3.62
N GLN A 267 3.79 -24.20 2.88
CA GLN A 267 3.45 -24.15 1.45
C GLN A 267 2.12 -24.84 1.10
N THR A 268 1.11 -24.65 1.95
CA THR A 268 -0.22 -25.26 1.77
C THR A 268 -1.30 -24.21 1.63
N TRP A 269 -2.28 -24.51 0.77
CA TRP A 269 -3.49 -23.71 0.63
C TRP A 269 -4.59 -24.20 1.55
N LYS A 270 -5.33 -23.24 2.11
CA LYS A 270 -6.58 -23.47 2.82
C LYS A 270 -7.62 -22.45 2.34
N LYS A 271 -8.80 -22.93 1.94
CA LYS A 271 -9.96 -22.06 1.74
C LYS A 271 -10.51 -21.65 3.11
N LEU A 272 -10.64 -20.35 3.36
CA LEU A 272 -11.25 -19.84 4.59
C LEU A 272 -12.77 -19.86 4.46
N ALA A 273 -13.44 -20.39 5.49
CA ALA A 273 -14.89 -20.49 5.50
C ALA A 273 -15.50 -19.14 5.89
N LEU A 274 -16.60 -18.76 5.25
CA LEU A 274 -17.39 -17.61 5.67
C LEU A 274 -18.16 -17.98 6.95
N LEU A 275 -18.15 -17.08 7.93
CA LEU A 275 -19.00 -17.22 9.11
C LEU A 275 -20.49 -17.14 8.72
N PRO A 276 -21.38 -17.89 9.38
CA PRO A 276 -22.82 -17.80 9.14
C PRO A 276 -23.30 -16.35 9.27
N GLY A 277 -24.05 -15.87 8.27
CA GLY A 277 -24.53 -14.48 8.21
C GLY A 277 -23.58 -13.48 7.54
N SER A 278 -22.34 -13.86 7.24
CA SER A 278 -21.44 -13.04 6.43
C SER A 278 -21.96 -12.94 4.98
N PRO A 279 -22.00 -11.74 4.37
CA PRO A 279 -22.37 -11.61 2.96
C PRO A 279 -21.32 -12.27 2.06
N SER A 280 -21.77 -12.85 0.94
CA SER A 280 -20.88 -13.31 -0.12
C SER A 280 -20.53 -12.14 -1.04
N LEU A 281 -19.28 -11.73 -1.04
CA LEU A 281 -18.78 -10.58 -1.79
C LEU A 281 -18.08 -11.05 -3.07
N CYS A 282 -18.84 -11.31 -4.14
CA CYS A 282 -18.23 -11.63 -5.43
C CYS A 282 -17.57 -10.36 -5.98
N ARG A 283 -16.24 -10.36 -6.16
CA ARG A 283 -15.51 -9.16 -6.60
C ARG A 283 -14.40 -9.50 -7.58
N ILE A 284 -14.25 -8.70 -8.63
CA ILE A 284 -13.10 -8.70 -9.56
C ILE A 284 -12.65 -7.27 -9.85
N HIS A 285 -11.34 -7.06 -10.03
CA HIS A 285 -10.72 -5.74 -10.22
C HIS A 285 -11.01 -4.77 -9.07
N HIS A 286 -11.08 -5.30 -7.86
CA HIS A 286 -11.08 -4.55 -6.61
C HIS A 286 -9.64 -4.38 -6.13
N CYS A 287 -9.43 -3.50 -5.16
CA CYS A 287 -8.18 -3.46 -4.40
C CYS A 287 -8.40 -3.98 -2.99
N SER A 288 -7.38 -4.67 -2.45
CA SER A 288 -7.36 -5.09 -1.06
C SER A 288 -6.16 -4.49 -0.35
N ILE A 289 -6.38 -3.99 0.86
CA ILE A 289 -5.37 -3.35 1.69
C ILE A 289 -5.37 -4.00 3.06
N GLY A 290 -4.20 -4.51 3.46
CA GLY A 290 -3.95 -4.94 4.82
C GLY A 290 -3.54 -3.78 5.70
N LEU A 291 -4.22 -3.60 6.83
CA LEU A 291 -3.91 -2.61 7.86
C LEU A 291 -3.65 -3.30 9.19
N GLY A 292 -2.74 -2.75 9.98
CA GLY A 292 -2.32 -3.32 11.26
C GLY A 292 -0.99 -4.09 11.18
N GLN A 293 -0.49 -4.48 12.34
CA GLN A 293 0.85 -5.06 12.50
C GLN A 293 1.00 -6.39 11.75
N SER A 294 -0.06 -7.18 11.66
CA SER A 294 -0.01 -8.48 10.99
C SER A 294 0.10 -8.37 9.47
N PHE A 295 -0.18 -7.22 8.86
CA PHE A 295 -0.07 -7.03 7.41
C PHE A 295 1.27 -6.41 7.00
N GLN A 296 2.13 -6.06 7.96
CA GLN A 296 3.44 -5.50 7.70
C GLN A 296 4.46 -6.60 7.37
N PRO A 297 5.33 -6.42 6.36
CA PRO A 297 6.42 -7.35 6.09
C PRO A 297 7.32 -7.51 7.32
N THR A 298 7.57 -8.75 7.74
CA THR A 298 8.57 -9.07 8.77
C THR A 298 9.97 -8.90 8.19
N ALA A 299 10.49 -7.67 8.17
CA ALA A 299 11.88 -7.39 7.87
C ALA A 299 12.58 -6.81 9.11
N PRO A 300 13.85 -7.18 9.41
CA PRO A 300 14.63 -6.63 10.52
C PRO A 300 14.94 -5.12 10.38
N ASN A 301 14.60 -4.51 9.25
CA ASN A 301 14.73 -3.09 8.95
C ASN A 301 13.39 -2.44 8.56
N SER A 302 12.30 -2.76 9.27
CA SER A 302 11.07 -1.98 9.19
C SER A 302 11.38 -0.50 9.45
N VAL A 303 11.45 0.29 8.37
CA VAL A 303 11.67 1.74 8.39
C VAL A 303 10.58 2.43 9.22
N TYR A 304 9.38 1.84 9.23
CA TYR A 304 8.20 2.34 9.93
C TYR A 304 8.42 2.45 11.45
N LEU A 305 8.98 1.43 12.11
CA LEU A 305 9.26 1.50 13.55
C LEU A 305 10.44 2.43 13.88
N ARG A 306 11.41 2.59 12.97
CA ARG A 306 12.53 3.52 13.16
C ARG A 306 12.08 4.98 13.08
N GLU A 307 11.21 5.34 12.13
CA GLU A 307 10.72 6.71 11.97
C GLU A 307 9.94 7.18 13.19
N ILE A 308 9.07 6.34 13.75
CA ILE A 308 8.30 6.64 14.97
C ILE A 308 9.21 6.71 16.20
N SER A 309 10.20 5.82 16.32
CA SER A 309 11.15 5.87 17.45
C SER A 309 12.10 7.08 17.39
N ASN A 310 12.37 7.61 16.19
CA ASN A 310 13.26 8.75 15.98
C ASN A 310 12.53 10.10 16.08
N SER A 311 11.21 10.17 15.83
CA SER A 311 10.45 11.42 16.01
C SER A 311 10.42 11.86 17.49
N HIS A 312 10.45 10.92 18.43
CA HIS A 312 10.51 11.19 19.86
C HIS A 312 11.89 11.66 20.38
N ASN A 313 12.91 11.83 19.54
CA ASN A 313 14.26 12.17 19.99
C ASN A 313 15.00 13.27 19.20
N ILE A 314 14.29 14.11 18.42
CA ILE A 314 14.93 15.22 17.71
C ILE A 314 14.78 16.53 18.51
N ASN A 315 15.74 16.77 19.40
CA ASN A 315 16.14 18.13 19.69
C ASN A 315 16.69 18.74 18.38
N ASN A 316 16.07 19.83 17.94
CA ASN A 316 16.43 20.64 16.77
C ASN A 316 17.95 20.74 16.54
N LYS A 317 18.44 20.00 15.54
CA LYS A 317 19.64 20.30 14.74
C LYS A 317 19.67 19.36 13.53
N LEU A 318 19.09 19.83 12.43
CA LEU A 318 19.31 19.29 11.09
C LEU A 318 20.83 19.13 10.87
N ARG A 319 21.32 17.91 10.68
CA ARG A 319 22.71 17.67 10.29
C ARG A 319 22.81 17.89 8.77
N PRO A 320 23.72 18.75 8.28
CA PRO A 320 23.96 18.86 6.85
C PRO A 320 24.66 17.60 6.33
N PHE A 321 24.18 17.08 5.20
CA PHE A 321 24.79 15.99 4.45
C PHE A 321 26.24 16.32 4.09
N LYS A 322 27.18 15.43 4.43
CA LYS A 322 28.59 15.53 4.02
C LYS A 322 28.82 14.73 2.73
N ASN A 323 29.00 15.43 1.61
CA ASN A 323 29.64 14.86 0.42
C ASN A 323 31.10 14.53 0.75
N LYS A 324 31.49 13.26 0.62
CA LYS A 324 32.89 12.83 0.68
C LYS A 324 33.45 12.68 -0.73
N CYS A 325 34.09 13.73 -1.22
CA CYS A 325 35.22 13.63 -2.16
C CYS A 325 36.36 14.51 -1.59
N GLN A 326 37.54 13.92 -1.38
CA GLN A 326 38.75 14.57 -0.85
C GLN A 326 39.71 14.95 -2.01
N PRO A 327 40.68 15.88 -1.87
CA PRO A 327 41.91 15.66 -1.07
C PRO A 327 42.53 16.86 -0.30
N SER A 328 43.49 16.53 0.59
CA SER A 328 44.53 17.26 1.40
C SER A 328 44.87 18.75 1.14
N ARG A 329 45.37 19.61 2.06
CA ARG A 329 46.34 19.52 3.22
C ARG A 329 46.25 20.84 4.09
N PRO A 330 46.98 20.98 5.25
CA PRO A 330 46.65 21.89 6.36
C PRO A 330 47.47 23.20 6.44
N THR A 331 47.01 24.20 7.22
CA THR A 331 47.84 25.04 8.14
C THR A 331 47.05 26.05 9.00
N LEU A 332 47.44 26.13 10.29
CA LEU A 332 47.56 27.29 11.22
C LEU A 332 46.35 27.91 11.99
N GLN A 333 46.37 27.63 13.32
CA GLN A 333 46.30 28.51 14.53
C GLN A 333 45.11 29.47 14.81
N GLU A 334 44.28 29.07 15.81
CA GLU A 334 43.88 29.73 17.11
C GLU A 334 43.52 31.26 17.22
N PRO A 335 42.86 31.74 18.32
CA PRO A 335 42.05 31.07 19.37
C PRO A 335 40.76 31.82 19.88
N CYS A 336 39.98 31.09 20.71
CA CYS A 336 39.20 31.43 21.93
C CYS A 336 38.34 32.70 22.07
N ILE A 337 37.05 32.52 22.45
CA ILE A 337 36.38 33.19 23.60
C ILE A 337 35.32 32.25 24.22
N GLU A 338 35.49 31.92 25.50
CA GLU A 338 34.48 31.35 26.42
C GLU A 338 33.73 32.48 27.15
N LEU A 339 32.43 32.30 27.45
CA LEU A 339 31.77 32.98 28.56
C LEU A 339 30.66 32.12 29.22
N GLN A 340 31.05 31.55 30.37
CA GLN A 340 30.40 31.43 31.69
C GLN A 340 28.86 31.30 31.88
N THR A 341 28.54 30.14 32.45
CA THR A 341 27.62 29.74 33.55
C THR A 341 26.89 30.80 34.40
N PHE A 342 25.63 30.48 34.74
CA PHE A 342 25.05 30.68 36.09
C PHE A 342 24.11 29.52 36.48
N HIS A 343 24.14 29.18 37.77
CA HIS A 343 23.37 28.14 38.47
C HIS A 343 22.46 28.76 39.55
N MET A 344 21.67 27.89 40.17
CA MET A 344 20.86 27.99 41.42
C MET A 344 19.38 28.39 41.27
N ASP A 345 18.41 27.87 42.02
CA ASP A 345 18.24 26.64 42.82
C ASP A 345 16.77 26.62 43.35
N ASN A 346 16.24 25.42 43.62
CA ASN A 346 15.31 25.06 44.70
C ASN A 346 13.78 25.43 44.79
N LYS A 347 13.01 24.36 45.09
CA LYS A 347 11.84 24.18 46.02
C LYS A 347 10.40 23.96 45.49
N LYS A 348 9.99 22.70 45.70
CA LYS A 348 8.69 22.07 46.07
C LYS A 348 7.48 22.97 46.45
N HIS A 349 6.29 22.61 45.97
CA HIS A 349 5.16 22.10 46.78
C HIS A 349 3.94 21.70 45.90
N SER A 350 3.35 20.53 46.17
CA SER A 350 1.96 20.15 45.85
C SER A 350 1.03 20.47 47.03
N PRO A 351 -0.30 20.48 46.84
CA PRO A 351 -1.07 19.32 47.31
C PRO A 351 -2.25 18.88 46.42
N ASP A 352 -2.76 17.69 46.77
CA ASP A 352 -3.82 16.86 46.19
C ASP A 352 -5.21 17.50 46.01
N LEU A 353 -5.97 16.98 45.05
CA LEU A 353 -7.41 16.76 45.23
C LEU A 353 -7.89 15.47 44.52
N SER A 354 -8.37 14.55 45.34
CA SER A 354 -8.98 13.25 45.01
C SER A 354 -10.43 13.38 44.52
N ILE A 355 -10.80 12.69 43.43
CA ILE A 355 -12.20 12.32 43.16
C ILE A 355 -12.29 10.86 42.66
N ALA A 356 -13.30 10.18 43.22
CA ALA A 356 -13.64 8.77 43.22
C ALA A 356 -13.67 8.02 41.86
N LEU A 357 -13.09 6.82 41.87
CA LEU A 357 -13.37 5.74 40.92
C LEU A 357 -14.71 5.07 41.27
N LYS A 358 -15.60 4.95 40.29
CA LYS A 358 -16.69 3.96 40.29
C LYS A 358 -16.41 2.93 39.21
N ASP A 359 -16.44 1.67 39.63
CA ASP A 359 -16.31 0.48 38.79
C ASP A 359 -17.43 0.41 37.74
N THR A 360 -17.04 0.27 36.47
CA THR A 360 -17.91 -0.29 35.43
C THR A 360 -17.13 -1.27 34.57
N LYS A 361 -17.66 -2.51 34.52
CA LYS A 361 -17.16 -3.67 33.79
C LYS A 361 -16.84 -3.36 32.32
N LEU A 362 -15.58 -3.56 31.93
CA LEU A 362 -15.11 -3.63 30.55
C LEU A 362 -15.68 -4.88 29.83
N LYS A 363 -16.64 -4.65 28.93
CA LYS A 363 -17.02 -5.52 27.83
C LYS A 363 -17.54 -4.64 26.70
N GLY A 364 -16.78 -4.47 25.61
CA GLY A 364 -17.25 -3.69 24.48
C GLY A 364 -16.28 -3.67 23.30
N SER A 365 -16.69 -4.34 22.22
CA SER A 365 -16.25 -4.23 20.82
C SER A 365 -15.70 -2.84 20.42
N CYS A 366 -14.46 -2.79 19.93
CA CYS A 366 -13.77 -1.54 19.52
C CYS A 366 -14.22 -0.98 18.15
N LEU A 367 -15.50 -1.10 17.83
CA LEU A 367 -16.18 -0.27 16.85
C LEU A 367 -17.54 0.07 17.46
N THR A 368 -17.58 1.15 18.25
CA THR A 368 -18.84 1.76 18.66
C THR A 368 -18.84 3.23 18.26
N PHE A 369 -20.01 3.62 17.78
CA PHE A 369 -20.42 4.86 17.11
C PHE A 369 -20.23 6.16 17.92
N GLU A 370 -19.47 6.16 19.02
CA GLU A 370 -19.52 7.23 20.03
C GLU A 370 -18.37 8.25 19.99
N ASN A 371 -17.40 8.14 19.08
CA ASN A 371 -16.25 9.07 19.07
C ASN A 371 -16.36 10.26 18.10
N GLN A 372 -17.49 10.44 17.41
CA GLN A 372 -17.63 11.55 16.45
C GLN A 372 -17.73 12.93 17.12
N GLU A 373 -18.32 13.02 18.32
CA GLU A 373 -18.48 14.29 19.06
C GLU A 373 -17.29 14.62 19.96
N ALA A 374 -16.57 13.62 20.50
CA ALA A 374 -15.42 13.87 21.38
C ALA A 374 -14.19 14.47 20.65
N ILE A 375 -14.09 14.26 19.33
CA ILE A 375 -12.98 14.75 18.51
C ILE A 375 -13.24 16.18 17.99
N SER A 376 -14.50 16.57 17.80
CA SER A 376 -14.85 17.89 17.27
C SER A 376 -14.66 19.01 18.30
N GLU A 377 -14.76 18.73 19.60
CA GLU A 377 -14.67 19.74 20.65
C GLU A 377 -13.23 20.11 21.09
N LYS A 378 -12.20 19.41 20.60
CA LYS A 378 -10.80 19.66 20.99
C LYS A 378 -9.81 19.74 19.82
N ARG A 379 -9.98 20.68 18.88
CA ARG A 379 -8.87 21.01 17.95
C ARG A 379 -8.77 22.50 17.65
N ASN A 380 -7.83 23.15 18.35
CA ASN A 380 -7.10 24.33 17.87
C ASN A 380 -5.60 24.07 18.07
N SER A 381 -5.01 23.27 17.19
CA SER A 381 -3.57 23.21 16.85
C SER A 381 -3.35 22.02 15.91
N VAL A 382 -2.79 22.27 14.72
CA VAL A 382 -2.59 21.26 13.65
C VAL A 382 -1.54 20.21 14.06
N ASP A 383 -0.52 20.60 14.83
CA ASP A 383 0.61 19.71 15.19
C ASP A 383 0.26 18.63 16.24
N LEU A 384 -0.61 18.93 17.20
CA LEU A 384 -1.07 17.93 18.19
C LEU A 384 -2.03 16.89 17.60
N ALA A 385 -2.69 17.21 16.49
CA ALA A 385 -3.63 16.31 15.82
C ALA A 385 -2.89 15.16 15.13
N GLU A 386 -1.80 15.44 14.41
CA GLU A 386 -1.01 14.43 13.70
C GLU A 386 -0.30 13.47 14.66
N GLU A 387 0.29 13.97 15.74
CA GLU A 387 0.93 13.12 16.77
C GLU A 387 -0.06 12.15 17.44
N THR A 388 -1.31 12.58 17.65
CA THR A 388 -2.36 11.71 18.20
C THR A 388 -2.85 10.66 17.20
N GLU A 389 -2.87 10.96 15.91
CA GLU A 389 -3.35 10.04 14.87
C GLU A 389 -2.34 8.93 14.57
N ASP A 390 -1.05 9.26 14.51
CA ASP A 390 0.03 8.27 14.37
C ASP A 390 0.06 7.31 15.57
N ALA A 391 -0.15 7.82 16.79
CA ALA A 391 -0.24 7.00 18.00
C ALA A 391 -1.48 6.08 17.99
N MET A 392 -2.63 6.57 17.50
CA MET A 392 -3.84 5.75 17.36
C MET A 392 -3.68 4.66 16.31
N PHE A 393 -2.98 4.93 15.21
CA PHE A 393 -2.71 3.94 14.18
C PHE A 393 -1.86 2.76 14.69
N LEU A 394 -0.91 3.01 15.60
CA LEU A 394 -0.13 1.95 16.23
C LEU A 394 -0.97 0.96 17.05
N HIS A 395 -2.17 1.37 17.47
CA HIS A 395 -3.11 0.55 18.24
C HIS A 395 -4.31 0.08 17.42
N MET A 396 -4.31 0.30 16.10
CA MET A 396 -5.35 -0.19 15.21
C MET A 396 -5.35 -1.73 15.15
N PRO A 397 -6.53 -2.36 15.23
CA PRO A 397 -6.65 -3.80 14.98
C PRO A 397 -6.21 -4.16 13.56
N ASP A 398 -5.89 -5.43 13.37
CA ASP A 398 -5.63 -5.97 12.04
C ASP A 398 -6.92 -6.04 11.22
N PHE A 399 -6.94 -5.40 10.05
CA PHE A 399 -8.08 -5.42 9.13
C PHE A 399 -7.61 -5.63 7.69
N LEU A 400 -8.37 -6.43 6.94
CA LEU A 400 -8.29 -6.43 5.48
C LEU A 400 -9.42 -5.59 4.92
N LEU A 401 -9.10 -4.45 4.32
CA LEU A 401 -10.05 -3.64 3.55
C LEU A 401 -10.14 -4.14 2.11
N VAL A 402 -11.35 -4.20 1.56
CA VAL A 402 -11.64 -4.40 0.14
C VAL A 402 -12.41 -3.20 -0.37
N LEU A 403 -11.89 -2.58 -1.44
CA LEU A 403 -12.41 -1.35 -2.03
C LEU A 403 -12.91 -1.63 -3.44
N GLY A 404 -14.17 -1.27 -3.69
CA GLY A 404 -14.81 -1.34 -5.01
C GLY A 404 -14.78 -2.72 -5.66
N GLY A 405 -14.67 -2.71 -7.00
CA GLY A 405 -14.64 -3.89 -7.86
C GLY A 405 -16.00 -4.29 -8.43
N LYS A 406 -15.98 -5.11 -9.48
CA LYS A 406 -17.19 -5.62 -10.15
C LYS A 406 -17.79 -6.84 -9.47
N PRO A 407 -19.12 -6.98 -9.40
CA PRO A 407 -20.12 -6.06 -9.95
C PRO A 407 -20.22 -4.78 -9.12
N LEU A 408 -20.50 -3.65 -9.77
CA LEU A 408 -20.75 -2.40 -9.06
C LEU A 408 -22.07 -2.52 -8.28
N GLN A 409 -22.15 -1.96 -7.07
CA GLN A 409 -23.31 -2.11 -6.20
C GLN A 409 -24.48 -1.17 -6.54
N GLY A 410 -24.35 -0.36 -7.61
CA GLY A 410 -25.37 0.63 -7.99
C GLY A 410 -25.48 1.79 -6.99
N GLN A 411 -24.62 1.83 -5.97
CA GLN A 411 -24.47 2.94 -5.05
C GLN A 411 -23.65 4.06 -5.70
N HIS A 412 -23.95 5.31 -5.35
CA HIS A 412 -23.19 6.48 -5.82
C HIS A 412 -21.79 6.58 -5.20
N VAL A 413 -21.51 5.85 -4.12
CA VAL A 413 -20.25 5.87 -3.37
C VAL A 413 -19.57 4.51 -3.40
N ILE A 414 -18.25 4.50 -3.24
CA ILE A 414 -17.44 3.30 -3.26
C ILE A 414 -17.85 2.31 -2.18
N SER A 415 -17.86 1.05 -2.55
CA SER A 415 -18.08 -0.02 -1.58
C SER A 415 -16.81 -0.34 -0.80
N VAL A 416 -16.87 -0.23 0.54
CA VAL A 416 -15.78 -0.56 1.46
C VAL A 416 -16.21 -1.69 2.39
N TRP A 417 -15.37 -2.73 2.47
CA TRP A 417 -15.61 -3.91 3.28
C TRP A 417 -14.38 -4.22 4.11
N HIS A 418 -14.54 -4.50 5.40
CA HIS A 418 -13.45 -5.05 6.19
C HIS A 418 -13.67 -6.54 6.46
N MET A 419 -12.56 -7.29 6.57
CA MET A 419 -12.56 -8.67 7.02
C MET A 419 -11.76 -8.83 8.29
N THR A 420 -12.34 -9.56 9.24
CA THR A 420 -11.68 -10.05 10.45
C THR A 420 -11.57 -11.57 10.38
N VAL A 421 -10.38 -12.08 10.76
CA VAL A 421 -10.13 -13.52 10.86
C VAL A 421 -10.39 -13.94 12.31
N ALA A 422 -11.31 -14.90 12.50
CA ALA A 422 -11.69 -15.44 13.80
C ALA A 422 -10.83 -16.63 14.24
#